data_AF-A0ABD3VJN2-F1
#
_entry.id   AF-A0ABD3VJN2-F1
#
_cell.length_a   1.000
_cell.length_b   1.000
_cell.length_c   1.000
_cell.angle_alpha   90.00
_cell.angle_beta   90.00
_cell.angle_gamma   90.00
#
_symmetry.space_group_name_H-M   'P 1'
#
loop_
_entity.id
_entity.type
_entity.pdbx_description
1 polymer ?
#
loop_
_entity_poly.entity_id
_entity_poly.type
_entity_poly.pdbx_seq_one_letter_code
_entity_poly.pdbx_strand_id
1 'polypeptide(L)'
;MKTIQDNAFLFYTSKDKQFLSLVSWLLQGTARVTKAEKNVKRYFSYIMNGVDQLYSGINDPNIAVNVKICGFFICKLQKEFAHRFSQVHYVNGYSLINASTYLDDLFNMDVARAFRRIPEYDQVILFTRHTMYVTDTSRQVAGISYPGGICVPGYRVEIVHLTDYFKTTSTAAHELGHSLGAVHDGDDTARGCKAEDGFIMTPRMEDFVPYKTYSSNPWKFSTCSVEAFKRTIVRKPDLTKKPVYTQSEIDEWNKFMSRLPGQKYSPSMQCQFILGLGSSNCGVCTKSMCQCAQDVCSVIQPF
;
A
#
# COMPACT_ATOMS: atom_id res chain seq x y z
N MET A 1 24.70 7.39 9.68
CA MET A 1 23.30 6.92 9.70
C MET A 1 22.73 7.19 8.32
N LYS A 2 22.31 6.15 7.57
CA LYS A 2 21.79 6.27 6.21
C LYS A 2 20.26 6.13 6.27
N THR A 3 19.54 7.13 5.75
CA THR A 3 18.08 7.24 5.80
C THR A 3 17.54 7.25 4.37
N ILE A 4 16.52 6.44 4.06
CA ILE A 4 15.75 6.47 2.80
C ILE A 4 14.49 7.26 3.07
N GLN A 5 14.06 8.16 2.17
CA GLN A 5 12.92 9.03 2.45
C GLN A 5 11.79 9.09 1.42
N ASP A 6 11.86 8.59 0.18
CA ASP A 6 10.88 9.10 -0.81
C ASP A 6 10.03 8.07 -1.57
N ASN A 7 8.70 8.21 -1.48
CA ASN A 7 7.71 7.52 -2.35
C ASN A 7 6.79 8.50 -3.11
N ALA A 8 6.49 8.22 -4.38
CA ALA A 8 5.50 8.86 -5.24
C ALA A 8 4.30 7.94 -5.48
N PHE A 9 3.08 8.45 -5.54
CA PHE A 9 1.87 7.61 -5.55
C PHE A 9 1.01 7.79 -6.79
N LEU A 10 0.53 6.69 -7.37
CA LEU A 10 -0.45 6.70 -8.45
C LEU A 10 -1.79 6.10 -7.96
N PHE A 11 -2.90 6.78 -8.27
CA PHE A 11 -4.26 6.26 -8.05
C PHE A 11 -5.04 6.15 -9.35
N TYR A 12 -5.76 5.05 -9.52
CA TYR A 12 -6.67 4.83 -10.63
C TYR A 12 -8.13 4.98 -10.23
N THR A 13 -8.96 5.53 -11.13
CA THR A 13 -10.43 5.49 -11.02
C THR A 13 -11.05 4.67 -12.15
N SER A 14 -11.59 3.47 -11.87
CA SER A 14 -12.47 2.72 -12.79
C SER A 14 -13.94 2.97 -12.51
N LYS A 15 -14.78 2.68 -13.52
CA LYS A 15 -16.22 2.42 -13.38
C LYS A 15 -16.53 1.09 -12.64
N ASP A 16 -15.63 0.62 -11.79
CA ASP A 16 -15.84 -0.59 -11.01
C ASP A 16 -16.73 -0.26 -9.79
N LYS A 17 -17.81 -1.01 -9.61
CA LYS A 17 -18.73 -0.88 -8.47
C LYS A 17 -18.02 -1.00 -7.12
N GLN A 18 -16.90 -1.73 -7.04
CA GLN A 18 -16.09 -1.86 -5.83
C GLN A 18 -15.21 -0.63 -5.57
N PHE A 19 -14.65 -0.01 -6.62
CA PHE A 19 -13.88 1.24 -6.52
C PHE A 19 -14.76 2.46 -6.25
N LEU A 20 -15.97 2.45 -6.82
CA LEU A 20 -17.01 3.41 -6.49
C LEU A 20 -17.29 3.41 -4.99
N SER A 21 -16.99 2.40 -4.19
CA SER A 21 -17.28 2.50 -2.76
C SER A 21 -16.34 3.42 -1.95
N LEU A 22 -15.02 3.31 -2.13
CA LEU A 22 -14.04 4.22 -1.49
C LEU A 22 -14.10 5.60 -2.13
N VAL A 23 -14.16 5.70 -3.46
CA VAL A 23 -14.23 7.01 -4.13
C VAL A 23 -15.60 7.66 -4.04
N SER A 24 -16.73 6.93 -4.15
CA SER A 24 -18.05 7.53 -3.89
C SER A 24 -18.19 7.97 -2.43
N TRP A 25 -17.54 7.30 -1.46
CA TRP A 25 -17.47 7.80 -0.07
C TRP A 25 -16.52 9.00 0.10
N LEU A 26 -15.32 9.00 -0.49
CA LEU A 26 -14.42 10.16 -0.48
C LEU A 26 -15.08 11.39 -1.18
N LEU A 27 -16.05 11.12 -2.07
CA LEU A 27 -16.91 12.08 -2.76
C LEU A 27 -18.26 12.36 -2.06
N GLN A 28 -18.65 11.61 -1.01
CA GLN A 28 -19.94 11.80 -0.34
C GLN A 28 -20.03 13.21 0.25
N GLY A 29 -20.99 13.98 -0.26
CA GLY A 29 -21.24 15.36 0.16
C GLY A 29 -20.29 16.41 -0.44
N THR A 30 -19.64 16.14 -1.58
CA THR A 30 -18.74 17.11 -2.20
C THR A 30 -19.08 17.38 -3.65
N ALA A 31 -19.79 18.47 -3.91
CA ALA A 31 -19.91 19.07 -5.25
C ALA A 31 -18.57 19.65 -5.78
N ARG A 32 -17.43 19.36 -5.14
CA ARG A 32 -16.13 20.01 -5.38
C ARG A 32 -14.99 18.99 -5.37
N VAL A 33 -14.38 18.78 -6.54
CA VAL A 33 -13.23 17.90 -6.83
C VAL A 33 -12.08 18.07 -5.82
N THR A 34 -11.84 19.28 -5.33
CA THR A 34 -10.77 19.61 -4.38
C THR A 34 -10.90 18.92 -3.01
N LYS A 35 -12.13 18.68 -2.54
CA LYS A 35 -12.34 18.01 -1.24
C LYS A 35 -12.11 16.50 -1.34
N ALA A 36 -12.46 15.90 -2.48
CA ALA A 36 -12.22 14.49 -2.76
C ALA A 36 -10.72 14.18 -2.84
N GLU A 37 -9.97 14.99 -3.59
CA GLU A 37 -8.50 14.90 -3.65
C GLU A 37 -7.87 15.00 -2.27
N LYS A 38 -8.33 15.95 -1.45
CA LYS A 38 -7.85 16.10 -0.07
C LYS A 38 -8.11 14.87 0.79
N ASN A 39 -9.26 14.22 0.62
CA ASN A 39 -9.59 13.01 1.37
C ASN A 39 -8.74 11.81 0.90
N VAL A 40 -8.51 11.67 -0.42
CA VAL A 40 -7.59 10.67 -0.98
C VAL A 40 -6.19 10.86 -0.40
N LYS A 41 -5.63 12.07 -0.54
CA LYS A 41 -4.29 12.40 0.00
C LYS A 41 -4.18 12.09 1.49
N ARG A 42 -5.19 12.46 2.30
CA ARG A 42 -5.20 12.13 3.74
C ARG A 42 -5.17 10.63 3.99
N TYR A 43 -6.03 9.86 3.33
CA TYR A 43 -6.15 8.43 3.55
C TYR A 43 -4.82 7.71 3.24
N PHE A 44 -4.20 8.03 2.10
CA PHE A 44 -2.90 7.44 1.75
C PHE A 44 -1.75 8.00 2.57
N SER A 45 -1.85 9.23 3.07
CA SER A 45 -0.91 9.73 4.09
C SER A 45 -0.93 8.84 5.33
N TYR A 46 -2.11 8.41 5.80
CA TYR A 46 -2.19 7.50 6.95
C TYR A 46 -1.57 6.13 6.66
N ILE A 47 -1.79 5.57 5.46
CA ILE A 47 -1.17 4.29 5.07
C ILE A 47 0.35 4.44 5.11
N MET A 48 0.89 5.48 4.48
CA MET A 48 2.34 5.67 4.42
C MET A 48 2.96 6.05 5.75
N ASN A 49 2.24 6.75 6.62
CA ASN A 49 2.67 6.92 8.01
C ASN A 49 2.74 5.56 8.72
N GLY A 50 1.79 4.66 8.47
CA GLY A 50 1.87 3.29 8.97
C GLY A 50 3.11 2.57 8.46
N VAL A 51 3.39 2.64 7.16
CA VAL A 51 4.61 2.09 6.56
C VAL A 51 5.87 2.67 7.22
N ASP A 52 5.94 3.99 7.39
CA ASP A 52 7.04 4.67 8.08
C ASP A 52 7.24 4.16 9.51
N GLN A 53 6.16 3.91 10.26
CA GLN A 53 6.25 3.33 11.60
C GLN A 53 6.81 1.90 11.59
N LEU A 54 6.43 1.07 10.60
CA LEU A 54 6.98 -0.29 10.45
C LEU A 54 8.49 -0.27 10.20
N TYR A 55 8.95 0.62 9.31
CA TYR A 55 10.38 0.79 9.02
C TYR A 55 11.16 1.47 10.15
N SER A 56 10.57 2.47 10.80
CA SER A 56 11.17 3.15 11.96
C SER A 56 11.28 2.23 13.18
N GLY A 57 10.51 1.13 13.20
CA GLY A 57 10.62 0.06 14.19
C GLY A 57 11.85 -0.83 14.05
N ILE A 58 12.65 -0.68 12.98
CA ILE A 58 13.93 -1.39 12.82
C ILE A 58 14.90 -0.91 13.89
N ASN A 59 15.23 -1.80 14.83
CA ASN A 59 16.20 -1.54 15.89
C ASN A 59 17.58 -2.08 15.50
N ASP A 60 18.31 -1.33 14.68
CA ASP A 60 19.68 -1.66 14.28
C ASP A 60 20.58 -0.42 14.30
N PRO A 61 21.78 -0.46 14.92
CA PRO A 61 22.61 0.72 15.08
C PRO A 61 23.22 1.24 13.76
N ASN A 62 23.24 0.44 12.70
CA ASN A 62 23.93 0.77 11.46
C ASN A 62 22.99 1.34 10.38
N ILE A 63 21.67 1.27 10.58
CA ILE A 63 20.67 1.65 9.60
C ILE A 63 19.44 2.24 10.28
N ALA A 64 18.88 3.30 9.70
CA ALA A 64 17.58 3.83 10.09
C ALA A 64 16.81 4.15 8.80
N VAL A 65 15.61 3.60 8.63
CA VAL A 65 14.82 3.80 7.41
C VAL A 65 13.57 4.61 7.77
N ASN A 66 13.31 5.71 7.04
CA ASN A 66 12.18 6.60 7.33
C ASN A 66 11.38 6.88 6.07
N VAL A 67 10.26 6.22 5.89
CA VAL A 67 9.47 6.37 4.68
C VAL A 67 8.67 7.67 4.69
N LYS A 68 8.88 8.55 3.71
CA LYS A 68 8.10 9.79 3.55
C LYS A 68 7.45 9.88 2.18
N ILE A 69 6.41 10.68 2.11
CA ILE A 69 5.69 10.99 0.88
C ILE A 69 6.34 12.23 0.28
N CYS A 70 6.78 12.16 -0.98
CA CYS A 70 7.29 13.34 -1.70
C CYS A 70 6.24 13.98 -2.61
N GLY A 71 5.18 13.25 -2.98
CA GLY A 71 4.07 13.82 -3.73
C GLY A 71 3.00 12.80 -4.15
N PHE A 72 1.91 13.31 -4.72
CA PHE A 72 0.78 12.52 -5.17
C PHE A 72 0.51 12.75 -6.66
N PHE A 73 0.42 11.66 -7.42
CA PHE A 73 -0.11 11.65 -8.77
C PHE A 73 -1.51 11.01 -8.74
N ILE A 74 -2.54 11.82 -8.90
CA ILE A 74 -3.94 11.34 -8.92
C ILE A 74 -4.41 11.27 -10.36
N CYS A 75 -4.63 10.07 -10.88
CA CYS A 75 -5.18 9.86 -12.21
C CYS A 75 -6.70 10.07 -12.15
N LYS A 76 -7.21 11.17 -12.74
CA LYS A 76 -8.60 11.62 -12.55
C LYS A 76 -9.56 11.10 -13.62
N LEU A 77 -9.03 10.79 -14.80
CA LEU A 77 -9.84 10.43 -15.95
C LEU A 77 -9.52 9.00 -16.38
N GLN A 78 -10.56 8.20 -16.64
CA GLN A 78 -10.38 6.83 -17.14
C GLN A 78 -9.54 6.79 -18.43
N LYS A 79 -9.71 7.77 -19.33
CA LYS A 79 -8.90 7.88 -20.56
C LYS A 79 -7.40 8.11 -20.27
N GLU A 80 -7.07 8.86 -19.22
CA GLU A 80 -5.68 9.10 -18.83
C GLU A 80 -5.01 7.82 -18.34
N PHE A 81 -5.79 6.91 -17.75
CA PHE A 81 -5.30 5.61 -17.32
C PHE A 81 -5.26 4.58 -18.46
N ALA A 82 -6.32 4.51 -19.27
CA ALA A 82 -6.45 3.51 -20.34
C ALA A 82 -5.37 3.62 -21.43
N HIS A 83 -4.76 4.79 -21.59
CA HIS A 83 -3.60 4.98 -22.49
C HIS A 83 -2.25 4.64 -21.84
N ARG A 84 -2.22 4.39 -20.53
CA ARG A 84 -1.00 4.19 -19.75
C ARG A 84 -0.87 2.80 -19.15
N PHE A 85 -1.99 2.09 -18.99
CA PHE A 85 -2.05 0.76 -18.42
C PHE A 85 -2.77 -0.20 -19.34
N SER A 86 -2.33 -1.45 -19.25
CA SER A 86 -2.87 -2.61 -19.93
C SER A 86 -4.33 -2.87 -19.54
N GLN A 87 -5.01 -3.70 -20.32
CA GLN A 87 -6.45 -3.87 -20.18
C GLN A 87 -6.85 -4.49 -18.84
N VAL A 88 -7.99 -4.04 -18.32
CA VAL A 88 -8.67 -4.63 -17.16
C VAL A 88 -9.63 -5.69 -17.67
N HIS A 89 -9.50 -6.91 -17.17
CA HIS A 89 -10.44 -7.99 -17.43
C HIS A 89 -11.58 -7.96 -16.40
N TYR A 90 -12.79 -8.33 -16.83
CA TYR A 90 -13.93 -8.44 -15.92
C TYR A 90 -14.45 -9.87 -15.91
N VAL A 91 -14.43 -10.50 -14.73
CA VAL A 91 -14.90 -11.88 -14.54
C VAL A 91 -15.88 -11.90 -13.38
N ASN A 92 -17.12 -12.35 -13.63
CA ASN A 92 -18.18 -12.43 -12.61
C ASN A 92 -18.39 -11.13 -11.81
N GLY A 93 -18.23 -9.97 -12.46
CA GLY A 93 -18.39 -8.65 -11.83
C GLY A 93 -17.18 -8.15 -11.03
N TYR A 94 -16.10 -8.93 -10.95
CA TYR A 94 -14.81 -8.50 -10.41
C TYR A 94 -13.91 -7.97 -11.52
N SER A 95 -13.11 -6.95 -11.21
CA SER A 95 -12.05 -6.49 -12.11
C SER A 95 -10.73 -7.18 -11.77
N LEU A 96 -10.07 -7.68 -12.81
CA LEU A 96 -8.83 -8.45 -12.73
C LEU A 96 -7.76 -7.82 -13.61
N ILE A 97 -6.53 -7.75 -13.09
CA ILE A 97 -5.35 -7.26 -13.80
C ILE A 97 -4.19 -8.23 -13.62
N ASN A 98 -3.36 -8.38 -14.66
CA ASN A 98 -2.08 -9.07 -14.52
C ASN A 98 -1.09 -8.13 -13.82
N ALA A 99 -0.61 -8.54 -12.64
CA ALA A 99 0.24 -7.73 -11.78
C ALA A 99 1.58 -7.41 -12.46
N SER A 100 2.19 -8.39 -13.13
CA SER A 100 3.48 -8.21 -13.83
C SER A 100 3.35 -7.24 -14.99
N THR A 101 2.30 -7.39 -15.82
CA THR A 101 2.06 -6.46 -16.94
C THR A 101 1.81 -5.03 -16.45
N TYR A 102 1.03 -4.86 -15.37
CA TYR A 102 0.79 -3.54 -14.80
C TYR A 102 2.06 -2.94 -14.17
N LEU A 103 2.94 -3.77 -13.61
CA LEU A 103 4.22 -3.33 -13.08
C LEU A 103 5.13 -2.83 -14.21
N ASP A 104 5.15 -3.53 -15.35
CA ASP A 104 5.86 -3.10 -16.57
C ASP A 104 5.28 -1.78 -17.13
N ASP A 105 3.96 -1.58 -17.06
CA ASP A 105 3.33 -0.30 -17.44
C ASP A 105 3.79 0.85 -16.54
N LEU A 106 3.86 0.60 -15.22
CA LEU A 106 4.32 1.59 -14.25
C LEU A 106 5.82 1.89 -14.41
N PHE A 107 6.63 0.86 -14.73
CA PHE A 107 8.02 0.99 -15.14
C PHE A 107 8.15 1.96 -16.32
N ASN A 108 7.36 1.74 -17.38
CA ASN A 108 7.40 2.58 -18.58
C ASN A 108 6.98 4.02 -18.27
N MET A 109 6.03 4.23 -17.35
CA MET A 109 5.66 5.55 -16.88
C MET A 109 6.80 6.28 -16.14
N ASP A 110 7.55 5.59 -15.27
CA ASP A 110 8.71 6.18 -14.59
C ASP A 110 9.82 6.54 -15.60
N VAL A 111 10.15 5.63 -16.52
CA VAL A 111 11.15 5.87 -17.59
C VAL A 111 10.74 7.04 -18.48
N ALA A 112 9.46 7.13 -18.86
CA ALA A 112 8.91 8.23 -19.64
C ALA A 112 8.77 9.55 -18.85
N ARG A 113 9.19 9.58 -17.57
CA ARG A 113 9.09 10.74 -16.67
C ARG A 113 7.65 11.25 -16.56
N ALA A 114 6.66 10.34 -16.54
CA ALA A 114 5.26 10.69 -16.40
C ALA A 114 4.98 11.47 -15.09
N PHE A 115 5.81 11.26 -14.07
CA PHE A 115 5.74 11.90 -12.75
C PHE A 115 6.57 13.18 -12.63
N ARG A 116 6.97 13.83 -13.73
CA ARG A 116 7.82 15.05 -13.74
C ARG A 116 7.37 16.25 -12.88
N ARG A 117 6.14 16.23 -12.35
CA ARG A 117 5.60 17.27 -11.45
C ARG A 117 5.80 16.92 -9.97
N ILE A 118 6.23 15.70 -9.68
CA ILE A 118 6.64 15.25 -8.35
C ILE A 118 8.13 15.59 -8.19
N PRO A 119 8.59 16.04 -7.01
CA PRO A 119 10.01 16.16 -6.70
C PRO A 119 10.79 14.86 -6.97
N GLU A 120 12.11 14.89 -6.84
CA GLU A 120 12.91 13.65 -6.90
C GLU A 120 12.36 12.63 -5.87
N TYR A 121 12.26 11.37 -6.28
CA TYR A 121 11.68 10.29 -5.48
C TYR A 121 12.51 9.01 -5.59
N ASP A 122 12.50 8.20 -4.53
CA ASP A 122 13.19 6.91 -4.51
C ASP A 122 12.31 5.81 -5.10
N GLN A 123 11.00 5.85 -4.89
CA GLN A 123 10.08 4.77 -5.27
C GLN A 123 8.72 5.30 -5.76
N VAL A 124 8.04 4.56 -6.61
CA VAL A 124 6.63 4.83 -7.01
C VAL A 124 5.73 3.69 -6.56
N ILE A 125 4.67 4.00 -5.82
CA ILE A 125 3.69 3.03 -5.33
C ILE A 125 2.34 3.28 -6.01
N LEU A 126 1.84 2.31 -6.78
CA LEU A 126 0.49 2.31 -7.33
C LEU A 126 -0.46 1.55 -6.40
N PHE A 127 -1.47 2.24 -5.87
CA PHE A 127 -2.56 1.56 -5.16
C PHE A 127 -3.73 1.30 -6.09
N THR A 128 -4.19 0.04 -6.14
CA THR A 128 -5.28 -0.39 -7.02
C THR A 128 -6.31 -1.23 -6.29
N ARG A 129 -7.59 -1.12 -6.67
CA ARG A 129 -8.65 -2.02 -6.18
C ARG A 129 -8.93 -3.19 -7.12
N HIS A 130 -8.23 -3.26 -8.25
CA HIS A 130 -8.30 -4.43 -9.11
C HIS A 130 -7.71 -5.63 -8.39
N THR A 131 -8.41 -6.76 -8.48
CA THR A 131 -7.85 -8.03 -8.05
C THR A 131 -6.66 -8.36 -8.96
N MET A 132 -5.52 -8.69 -8.36
CA MET A 132 -4.31 -8.95 -9.12
C MET A 132 -4.03 -10.45 -9.24
N TYR A 133 -3.51 -10.86 -10.38
CA TYR A 133 -3.00 -12.21 -10.61
C TYR A 133 -1.64 -12.13 -11.31
N VAL A 134 -0.79 -13.13 -11.11
CA VAL A 134 0.51 -13.23 -11.82
C VAL A 134 0.47 -14.36 -12.84
N THR A 135 -0.07 -15.51 -12.43
CA THR A 135 -0.35 -16.65 -13.29
C THR A 135 -1.83 -17.03 -13.16
N ASP A 136 -2.34 -17.86 -14.07
CA ASP A 136 -3.73 -18.33 -13.99
C ASP A 136 -4.03 -19.09 -12.68
N THR A 137 -2.99 -19.66 -12.07
CA THR A 137 -3.03 -20.38 -10.78
C THR A 137 -2.74 -19.50 -9.56
N SER A 138 -2.06 -18.36 -9.74
CA SER A 138 -1.75 -17.38 -8.69
C SER A 138 -2.69 -16.19 -8.80
N ARG A 139 -3.90 -16.37 -8.29
CA ARG A 139 -4.95 -15.32 -8.20
C ARG A 139 -4.95 -14.74 -6.79
N GLN A 140 -5.18 -13.44 -6.68
CA GLN A 140 -5.21 -12.67 -5.41
C GLN A 140 -3.83 -12.33 -4.83
N VAL A 141 -2.91 -11.93 -5.69
CA VAL A 141 -1.63 -11.36 -5.26
C VAL A 141 -1.90 -10.00 -4.59
N ALA A 142 -1.39 -9.81 -3.38
CA ALA A 142 -1.63 -8.58 -2.61
C ALA A 142 -0.75 -7.41 -3.09
N GLY A 143 0.46 -7.68 -3.56
CA GLY A 143 1.40 -6.67 -4.04
C GLY A 143 2.42 -7.27 -5.00
N ILE A 144 3.11 -6.41 -5.75
CA ILE A 144 4.27 -6.80 -6.56
C ILE A 144 5.23 -5.62 -6.72
N SER A 145 6.52 -5.91 -6.75
CA SER A 145 7.61 -4.95 -6.92
C SER A 145 8.80 -5.60 -7.64
N TYR A 146 9.78 -4.79 -8.09
CA TYR A 146 11.05 -5.32 -8.58
C TYR A 146 12.07 -5.44 -7.44
N PRO A 147 12.58 -6.65 -7.14
CA PRO A 147 13.57 -6.83 -6.08
C PRO A 147 14.83 -5.98 -6.30
N GLY A 148 15.19 -5.16 -5.30
CA GLY A 148 16.35 -4.27 -5.34
C GLY A 148 16.21 -3.07 -6.30
N GLY A 149 15.00 -2.79 -6.78
CA GLY A 149 14.73 -1.77 -7.80
C GLY A 149 14.76 -0.32 -7.33
N ILE A 150 14.74 -0.05 -6.02
CA ILE A 150 14.49 1.29 -5.43
C ILE A 150 15.44 2.42 -5.87
N CYS A 151 16.58 2.14 -6.49
CA CYS A 151 17.52 3.17 -6.99
C CYS A 151 17.76 3.08 -8.49
N VAL A 152 16.89 2.40 -9.22
CA VAL A 152 17.07 2.17 -10.65
C VAL A 152 15.84 2.72 -11.34
N PRO A 153 15.97 3.80 -12.15
CA PRO A 153 14.85 4.33 -12.93
C PRO A 153 14.14 3.21 -13.71
N GLY A 154 12.82 3.23 -13.68
CA GLY A 154 11.95 2.17 -14.18
C GLY A 154 11.67 1.09 -13.14
N TYR A 155 12.68 0.55 -12.46
CA TYR A 155 12.49 -0.56 -11.51
C TYR A 155 12.07 -0.13 -10.11
N ARG A 156 12.17 1.16 -9.80
CA ARG A 156 11.73 1.76 -8.54
C ARG A 156 10.21 1.94 -8.48
N VAL A 157 9.48 0.86 -8.74
CA VAL A 157 8.03 0.85 -8.83
C VAL A 157 7.46 -0.38 -8.13
N GLU A 158 6.28 -0.21 -7.53
CA GLU A 158 5.50 -1.30 -6.94
C GLU A 158 4.01 -1.06 -7.08
N ILE A 159 3.23 -2.13 -6.95
CA ILE A 159 1.77 -2.12 -7.00
C ILE A 159 1.23 -2.79 -5.75
N VAL A 160 0.25 -2.17 -5.11
CA VAL A 160 -0.40 -2.66 -3.90
C VAL A 160 -1.91 -2.76 -4.11
N HIS A 161 -2.47 -3.93 -3.86
CA HIS A 161 -3.90 -4.15 -3.82
C HIS A 161 -4.50 -3.53 -2.54
N LEU A 162 -5.47 -2.63 -2.75
CA LEU A 162 -6.08 -1.84 -1.71
C LEU A 162 -7.26 -2.59 -1.08
N THR A 163 -7.08 -3.00 0.18
CA THR A 163 -8.09 -3.71 0.98
C THR A 163 -8.47 -2.89 2.22
N ASP A 164 -8.15 -3.39 3.42
CA ASP A 164 -8.25 -2.64 4.67
C ASP A 164 -6.96 -1.87 4.96
N TYR A 165 -7.02 -0.95 5.95
CA TYR A 165 -5.89 -0.12 6.34
C TYR A 165 -4.64 -0.93 6.73
N PHE A 166 -4.81 -1.97 7.55
CA PHE A 166 -3.70 -2.73 8.10
C PHE A 166 -3.05 -3.61 7.04
N LYS A 167 -3.85 -4.37 6.29
CA LYS A 167 -3.35 -5.21 5.20
C LYS A 167 -2.66 -4.37 4.15
N THR A 168 -3.27 -3.27 3.70
CA THR A 168 -2.67 -2.38 2.70
C THR A 168 -1.33 -1.81 3.20
N THR A 169 -1.26 -1.38 4.46
CA THR A 169 -0.04 -0.85 5.07
C THR A 169 1.06 -1.92 5.13
N SER A 170 0.73 -3.13 5.59
CA SER A 170 1.67 -4.25 5.64
C SER A 170 2.14 -4.68 4.25
N THR A 171 1.23 -4.76 3.26
CA THR A 171 1.61 -5.07 1.87
C THR A 171 2.56 -4.02 1.31
N ALA A 172 2.25 -2.73 1.46
CA ALA A 172 3.12 -1.67 0.96
C ALA A 172 4.52 -1.73 1.61
N ALA A 173 4.58 -2.03 2.92
CA ALA A 173 5.88 -2.24 3.58
C ALA A 173 6.61 -3.49 3.10
N HIS A 174 5.88 -4.56 2.76
CA HIS A 174 6.44 -5.79 2.20
C HIS A 174 7.05 -5.55 0.82
N GLU A 175 6.30 -4.93 -0.08
CA GLU A 175 6.78 -4.61 -1.44
C GLU A 175 7.95 -3.63 -1.44
N LEU A 176 7.93 -2.64 -0.54
CA LEU A 176 9.07 -1.75 -0.35
C LEU A 176 10.28 -2.54 0.19
N GLY A 177 10.06 -3.59 0.97
CA GLY A 177 11.09 -4.51 1.46
C GLY A 177 11.78 -5.25 0.31
N HIS A 178 10.99 -5.76 -0.64
CA HIS A 178 11.52 -6.31 -1.87
C HIS A 178 12.30 -5.28 -2.68
N SER A 179 11.77 -4.07 -2.83
CA SER A 179 12.46 -2.97 -3.51
C SER A 179 13.81 -2.61 -2.86
N LEU A 180 13.93 -2.84 -1.55
CA LEU A 180 15.16 -2.74 -0.76
C LEU A 180 16.04 -3.99 -0.79
N GLY A 181 15.70 -4.97 -1.62
CA GLY A 181 16.48 -6.17 -1.89
C GLY A 181 16.27 -7.33 -0.91
N ALA A 182 15.27 -7.24 -0.02
CA ALA A 182 14.86 -8.42 0.75
C ALA A 182 14.15 -9.43 -0.15
N VAL A 183 14.32 -10.71 0.17
CA VAL A 183 13.50 -11.81 -0.35
C VAL A 183 12.50 -12.22 0.73
N HIS A 184 11.65 -13.21 0.46
CA HIS A 184 10.77 -13.71 1.50
C HIS A 184 11.58 -14.39 2.61
N ASP A 185 11.10 -14.26 3.86
CA ASP A 185 11.57 -15.12 4.94
C ASP A 185 11.17 -16.57 4.62
N GLY A 186 12.09 -17.52 4.82
CA GLY A 186 11.94 -18.91 4.39
C GLY A 186 12.53 -19.24 3.02
N ASP A 187 12.91 -18.25 2.20
CA ASP A 187 13.62 -18.48 0.95
C ASP A 187 15.10 -18.89 1.19
N ASP A 188 15.70 -19.60 0.24
CA ASP A 188 17.08 -20.12 0.32
C ASP A 188 18.17 -19.07 0.65
N THR A 189 17.92 -17.81 0.27
CA THR A 189 18.85 -16.69 0.50
C THR A 189 18.57 -15.91 1.80
N ALA A 190 17.44 -16.17 2.47
CA ALA A 190 17.09 -15.67 3.81
C ALA A 190 17.40 -16.72 4.90
N ARG A 191 18.58 -17.36 4.81
CA ARG A 191 18.97 -18.43 5.74
C ARG A 191 18.89 -17.96 7.19
N GLY A 192 18.11 -18.70 7.99
CA GLY A 192 17.95 -18.43 9.42
C GLY A 192 16.71 -17.62 9.78
N CYS A 193 15.99 -17.06 8.81
CA CYS A 193 14.69 -16.44 9.04
C CYS A 193 13.61 -17.32 8.42
N LYS A 194 12.71 -17.85 9.23
CA LYS A 194 11.68 -18.80 8.78
C LYS A 194 10.40 -18.05 8.42
N ALA A 195 9.67 -18.55 7.42
CA ALA A 195 8.38 -18.00 7.04
C ALA A 195 7.40 -18.00 8.24
N GLU A 196 7.45 -19.07 9.06
CA GLU A 196 6.56 -19.28 10.20
C GLU A 196 6.81 -18.32 11.38
N ASP A 197 7.93 -17.59 11.37
CA ASP A 197 8.19 -16.58 12.41
C ASP A 197 7.26 -15.37 12.26
N GLY A 198 6.63 -15.19 11.09
CA GLY A 198 5.56 -14.22 10.86
C GLY A 198 6.03 -12.76 10.84
N PHE A 199 7.28 -12.51 10.41
CA PHE A 199 7.79 -11.17 10.13
C PHE A 199 7.16 -10.57 8.87
N ILE A 200 7.37 -9.27 8.63
CA ILE A 200 6.80 -8.55 7.48
C ILE A 200 7.15 -9.19 6.14
N MET A 201 8.29 -9.85 5.98
CA MET A 201 8.68 -10.48 4.70
C MET A 201 8.22 -11.94 4.57
N THR A 202 7.29 -12.43 5.40
CA THR A 202 6.66 -13.75 5.18
C THR A 202 5.91 -13.78 3.84
N PRO A 203 5.97 -14.89 3.07
CA PRO A 203 5.27 -15.01 1.78
C PRO A 203 3.75 -15.11 1.92
N ARG A 204 3.21 -15.23 3.14
CA ARG A 204 1.77 -15.44 3.38
C ARG A 204 1.14 -14.23 4.07
N MET A 205 0.29 -13.52 3.33
CA MET A 205 -0.44 -12.34 3.81
C MET A 205 -1.37 -12.60 5.01
N GLU A 206 -1.76 -13.85 5.26
CA GLU A 206 -2.57 -14.22 6.42
C GLU A 206 -1.83 -14.11 7.75
N ASP A 207 -0.50 -14.15 7.72
CA ASP A 207 0.36 -14.12 8.90
C ASP A 207 0.57 -12.68 9.45
N PHE A 208 0.09 -11.66 8.73
CA PHE A 208 0.14 -10.26 9.19
C PHE A 208 -1.03 -9.89 10.10
N VAL A 209 -2.03 -10.78 10.23
CA VAL A 209 -3.25 -10.51 11.00
C VAL A 209 -3.06 -10.98 12.45
N PRO A 210 -3.04 -10.07 13.45
CA PRO A 210 -2.74 -10.41 14.85
C PRO A 210 -3.70 -11.39 15.52
N TYR A 211 -4.86 -11.62 14.88
CA TYR A 211 -5.93 -12.47 15.42
C TYR A 211 -5.73 -13.97 15.13
N LYS A 212 -4.79 -14.32 14.25
CA LYS A 212 -4.41 -15.71 14.01
C LYS A 212 -3.18 -16.05 14.84
N THR A 213 -3.22 -17.20 15.51
CA THR A 213 -2.18 -17.78 16.38
C THR A 213 -0.80 -18.04 15.72
N TYR A 214 -0.58 -17.59 14.48
CA TYR A 214 0.61 -17.89 13.68
C TYR A 214 1.62 -16.73 13.58
N SER A 215 1.25 -15.49 13.97
CA SER A 215 2.19 -14.37 13.89
C SER A 215 2.92 -14.16 15.21
N SER A 216 4.18 -14.62 15.30
CA SER A 216 5.00 -14.39 16.49
C SER A 216 5.69 -13.03 16.50
N ASN A 217 5.87 -12.43 15.32
CA ASN A 217 6.53 -11.13 15.14
C ASN A 217 5.77 -10.21 14.16
N PRO A 218 4.47 -9.94 14.40
CA PRO A 218 3.71 -9.04 13.55
C PRO A 218 4.39 -7.67 13.51
N TRP A 219 4.40 -7.05 12.33
CA TRP A 219 4.88 -5.67 12.14
C TRP A 219 6.38 -5.44 12.36
N LYS A 220 7.19 -6.50 12.39
CA LYS A 220 8.65 -6.39 12.45
C LYS A 220 9.29 -6.97 11.21
N PHE A 221 10.43 -6.42 10.80
CA PHE A 221 11.31 -7.04 9.82
C PHE A 221 12.23 -8.05 10.49
N SER A 222 12.53 -9.16 9.80
CA SER A 222 13.50 -10.14 10.28
C SER A 222 14.93 -9.59 10.17
N THR A 223 15.89 -10.22 10.86
CA THR A 223 17.31 -9.88 10.69
C THR A 223 17.78 -10.07 9.25
N CYS A 224 17.20 -11.04 8.51
CA CYS A 224 17.54 -11.28 7.11
C CYS A 224 17.10 -10.12 6.21
N SER A 225 15.89 -9.59 6.43
CA SER A 225 15.41 -8.41 5.70
C SER A 225 16.27 -7.18 6.01
N VAL A 226 16.57 -6.93 7.29
CA VAL A 226 17.39 -5.77 7.71
C VAL A 226 18.79 -5.82 7.10
N GLU A 227 19.42 -6.99 7.06
CA GLU A 227 20.72 -7.18 6.39
C GLU A 227 20.64 -6.93 4.87
N ALA A 228 19.54 -7.33 4.22
CA ALA A 228 19.33 -7.02 2.82
C ALA A 228 19.21 -5.51 2.57
N PHE A 229 18.44 -4.81 3.41
CA PHE A 229 18.27 -3.36 3.33
C PHE A 229 19.62 -2.64 3.45
N LYS A 230 20.46 -3.03 4.42
CA LYS A 230 21.81 -2.48 4.57
C LYS A 230 22.65 -2.65 3.31
N ARG A 231 22.66 -3.85 2.71
CA ARG A 231 23.43 -4.11 1.48
C ARG A 231 22.98 -3.21 0.33
N THR A 232 21.68 -3.04 0.16
CA THR A 232 21.13 -2.20 -0.91
C THR A 232 21.44 -0.72 -0.69
N ILE A 233 21.16 -0.20 0.52
CA ILE A 233 21.41 1.20 0.87
C ILE A 233 22.89 1.56 0.81
N VAL A 234 23.78 0.65 1.23
CA VAL A 234 25.22 0.93 1.18
C VAL A 234 25.72 1.09 -0.25
N ARG A 235 25.15 0.32 -1.19
CA ARG A 235 25.52 0.34 -2.61
C ARG A 235 24.89 1.49 -3.40
N LYS A 236 23.98 2.26 -2.79
CA LYS A 236 23.18 3.29 -3.47
C LYS A 236 23.05 4.57 -2.63
N PRO A 237 24.09 5.44 -2.61
CA PRO A 237 24.12 6.62 -1.75
C PRO A 237 23.03 7.67 -2.05
N ASP A 238 22.46 7.67 -3.27
CA ASP A 238 21.41 8.61 -3.68
C ASP A 238 20.12 8.49 -2.86
N LEU A 239 19.86 7.34 -2.24
CA LEU A 239 18.71 7.16 -1.32
C LEU A 239 18.76 8.06 -0.07
N THR A 240 19.88 8.74 0.18
CA THR A 240 20.05 9.60 1.35
C THR A 240 19.66 11.06 1.13
N LYS A 241 19.19 11.39 -0.07
CA LYS A 241 18.66 12.73 -0.36
C LYS A 241 17.40 12.96 0.45
N LYS A 242 17.30 14.13 1.08
CA LYS A 242 16.11 14.53 1.82
C LYS A 242 15.12 15.17 0.84
N PRO A 243 13.83 14.85 0.90
CA PRO A 243 12.83 15.55 0.15
C PRO A 243 12.81 17.03 0.54
N VAL A 244 12.68 17.88 -0.47
CA VAL A 244 12.49 19.32 -0.27
C VAL A 244 11.00 19.60 -0.29
N TYR A 245 10.45 19.81 0.90
CA TYR A 245 9.04 20.15 1.08
C TYR A 245 8.84 21.66 1.16
N THR A 246 7.78 22.15 0.53
CA THR A 246 7.29 23.50 0.79
C THR A 246 6.62 23.57 2.17
N GLN A 247 6.60 24.75 2.78
CA GLN A 247 5.90 24.95 4.06
C GLN A 247 4.42 24.55 3.97
N SER A 248 3.77 24.82 2.84
CA SER A 248 2.36 24.47 2.63
C SER A 248 2.12 22.95 2.64
N GLU A 249 3.07 22.16 2.12
CA GLU A 249 2.96 20.69 2.13
C GLU A 249 3.16 20.15 3.54
N ILE A 250 4.15 20.68 4.27
CA ILE A 250 4.37 20.38 5.69
C ILE A 250 3.12 20.67 6.51
N ASP A 251 2.51 21.84 6.33
CA ASP A 251 1.29 22.23 7.03
C ASP A 251 0.10 21.31 6.67
N GLU A 252 -0.02 20.91 5.40
CA GLU A 252 -1.05 19.97 4.95
C GLU A 252 -0.87 18.59 5.60
N TRP A 253 0.35 18.05 5.62
CA TRP A 253 0.63 16.76 6.28
C TRP A 253 0.43 16.83 7.79
N ASN A 254 0.91 17.88 8.46
CA ASN A 254 0.66 18.09 9.89
C ASN A 254 -0.85 18.11 10.18
N LYS A 255 -1.63 18.74 9.32
CA LYS A 255 -3.09 18.73 9.44
C LYS A 255 -3.69 17.34 9.24
N PHE A 256 -3.16 16.53 8.31
CA PHE A 256 -3.60 15.14 8.13
C PHE A 256 -3.27 14.29 9.36
N MET A 257 -2.08 14.47 9.96
CA MET A 257 -1.59 13.68 11.09
C MET A 257 -2.07 14.17 12.46
N SER A 258 -2.83 15.26 12.53
CA SER A 258 -3.38 15.79 13.80
C SER A 258 -4.29 14.81 14.57
N ARG A 259 -4.76 13.74 13.94
CA ARG A 259 -5.56 12.67 14.54
C ARG A 259 -5.11 11.32 13.99
N LEU A 260 -5.11 10.30 14.83
CA LEU A 260 -4.81 8.93 14.41
C LEU A 260 -5.90 8.38 13.45
N PRO A 261 -5.57 7.42 12.55
CA PRO A 261 -6.54 6.84 11.63
C PRO A 261 -7.82 6.35 12.32
N GLY A 262 -7.70 5.63 13.43
CA GLY A 262 -8.83 5.12 14.21
C GLY A 262 -9.66 6.20 14.93
N GLN A 263 -9.08 7.38 15.19
CA GLN A 263 -9.81 8.54 15.72
C GLN A 263 -10.56 9.28 14.59
N LYS A 264 -10.08 9.17 13.36
CA LYS A 264 -10.65 9.84 12.18
C LYS A 264 -11.73 9.00 11.50
N TYR A 265 -11.53 7.70 11.40
CA TYR A 265 -12.40 6.76 10.73
C TYR A 265 -12.98 5.78 11.75
N SER A 266 -14.27 5.92 12.03
CA SER A 266 -14.99 4.97 12.90
C SER A 266 -14.92 3.54 12.33
N PRO A 267 -15.13 2.50 13.15
CA PRO A 267 -15.18 1.11 12.68
C PRO A 267 -16.12 0.91 11.47
N SER A 268 -17.31 1.53 11.48
CA SER A 268 -18.24 1.44 10.34
C SER A 268 -17.70 2.12 9.06
N MET A 269 -16.97 3.23 9.18
CA MET A 269 -16.31 3.83 8.01
C MET A 269 -15.20 2.93 7.46
N GLN A 270 -14.46 2.24 8.35
CA GLN A 270 -13.45 1.28 7.94
C GLN A 270 -14.10 0.10 7.20
N CYS A 271 -15.23 -0.42 7.68
CA CYS A 271 -16.02 -1.43 6.94
C CYS A 271 -16.46 -0.92 5.56
N GLN A 272 -16.87 0.34 5.46
CA GLN A 272 -17.22 0.96 4.18
C GLN A 272 -16.04 1.09 3.23
N PHE A 273 -14.82 1.21 3.71
CA PHE A 273 -13.64 1.17 2.85
C PHE A 273 -13.40 -0.24 2.29
N ILE A 274 -13.69 -1.27 3.07
CA ILE A 274 -13.42 -2.66 2.72
C ILE A 274 -14.53 -3.21 1.82
N LEU A 275 -15.76 -3.24 2.34
CA LEU A 275 -16.93 -3.90 1.73
C LEU A 275 -17.82 -2.96 0.93
N GLY A 276 -17.66 -1.65 1.16
CA GLY A 276 -18.32 -0.61 0.41
C GLY A 276 -19.51 0.07 1.10
N LEU A 277 -20.17 0.98 0.39
CA LEU A 277 -21.30 1.75 0.93
C LEU A 277 -22.45 0.83 1.35
N GLY A 278 -23.06 1.11 2.51
CA GLY A 278 -24.09 0.26 3.11
C GLY A 278 -23.56 -0.83 4.04
N SER A 279 -22.24 -0.95 4.18
CA SER A 279 -21.62 -1.75 5.22
C SER A 279 -21.42 -0.98 6.53
N SER A 280 -21.32 -1.72 7.63
CA SER A 280 -21.15 -1.19 8.99
C SER A 280 -20.39 -2.16 9.88
N ASN A 281 -19.91 -1.68 11.03
CA ASN A 281 -19.33 -2.55 12.05
C ASN A 281 -20.44 -3.36 12.74
N CYS A 282 -20.23 -4.67 12.88
CA CYS A 282 -21.16 -5.60 13.52
C CYS A 282 -21.36 -5.35 15.04
N GLY A 283 -20.52 -4.54 15.70
CA GLY A 283 -20.57 -4.34 17.15
C GLY A 283 -19.94 -5.49 17.95
N VAL A 284 -20.15 -5.52 19.28
CA VAL A 284 -19.62 -6.59 20.15
C VAL A 284 -20.42 -7.87 19.94
N CYS A 285 -19.81 -8.89 19.34
CA CYS A 285 -20.41 -10.22 19.15
C CYS A 285 -20.66 -10.89 20.53
N THR A 286 -21.93 -11.00 20.95
CA THR A 286 -22.35 -12.01 21.93
C THR A 286 -22.58 -13.34 21.19
N LYS A 287 -22.23 -14.46 21.83
CA LYS A 287 -22.08 -15.83 21.26
C LYS A 287 -23.21 -16.37 20.36
N SER A 288 -24.36 -15.71 20.22
CA SER A 288 -25.56 -16.24 19.55
C SER A 288 -26.06 -15.48 18.31
N MET A 289 -25.42 -14.39 17.84
CA MET A 289 -25.97 -13.58 16.73
C MET A 289 -24.94 -13.03 15.73
N CYS A 290 -23.97 -13.82 15.27
CA CYS A 290 -23.01 -13.35 14.25
C CYS A 290 -23.22 -14.05 12.91
N GLN A 291 -24.15 -13.53 12.09
CA GLN A 291 -24.06 -13.59 10.63
C GLN A 291 -23.30 -12.35 10.13
N CYS A 292 -22.05 -12.21 10.56
CA CYS A 292 -21.12 -11.26 9.95
C CYS A 292 -20.45 -11.98 8.77
N ALA A 293 -20.39 -11.33 7.61
CA ALA A 293 -19.47 -11.75 6.59
C ALA A 293 -18.06 -11.58 7.19
N GLN A 294 -17.34 -12.69 7.37
CA GLN A 294 -15.94 -12.80 7.80
C GLN A 294 -15.30 -11.48 8.30
N ASP A 295 -15.08 -11.36 9.61
CA ASP A 295 -14.27 -10.32 10.27
C ASP A 295 -14.91 -8.93 10.48
N VAL A 296 -15.80 -8.83 11.49
CA VAL A 296 -16.21 -7.57 12.17
C VAL A 296 -17.13 -6.64 11.35
N CYS A 297 -17.22 -6.81 10.03
CA CYS A 297 -18.06 -5.99 9.16
C CYS A 297 -19.32 -6.72 8.66
N SER A 298 -20.45 -6.01 8.58
CA SER A 298 -21.70 -6.49 7.96
C SER A 298 -22.08 -5.63 6.77
N VAL A 299 -22.79 -6.22 5.80
CA VAL A 299 -23.44 -5.50 4.71
C VAL A 299 -24.95 -5.61 4.93
N ILE A 300 -25.66 -4.48 4.94
CA ILE A 300 -27.14 -4.51 4.97
C ILE A 300 -27.59 -5.03 3.60
N GLN A 301 -28.06 -6.27 3.54
CA GLN A 301 -28.73 -6.77 2.33
C GLN A 301 -30.12 -6.15 2.26
N PRO A 302 -30.52 -5.54 1.12
CA PRO A 302 -31.91 -5.18 0.92
C PRO A 302 -32.73 -6.48 0.87
N PHE A 303 -33.78 -6.54 1.69
CA PHE A 303 -34.83 -7.56 1.61
C PHE A 303 -35.60 -7.44 0.29
#